data_AF-A0AAD7K1D6-F1
#
_entry.id   AF-A0AAD7K1D6-F1
#
_cell.length_a   1.000
_cell.length_b   1.000
_cell.length_c   1.000
_cell.angle_alpha   90.00
_cell.angle_beta   90.00
_cell.angle_gamma   90.00
#
_symmetry.space_group_name_H-M   'P 1'
#
loop_
_entity.id
_entity.type
_entity.pdbx_description
1 polymer ?
#
loop_
_entity_poly.entity_id
_entity_poly.type
_entity_poly.pdbx_seq_one_letter_code
_entity_poly.pdbx_strand_id
1 'polypeptide(L)'
;MIFLSVSTRQLMHWLFTTEIPAVTKRISHFMGFFSTESTLETQFAPALIFNLWRDGNRWPKAQKHIREMAIPCAHELALQDSDRVISSPHLRVRLKSLTIRDLRDLLHPTKLVEIIKELAPFTWGILHTFSTSPNKARKQRKTDEDVPMPPSLGQPSAGAEEDWADDPNDDENVEEGEASPEAAPNHGWSKDYPGFSRNPVFVILLTISMLAFARNRATNVLPLILGLFFKISGTSSRVVTMLSNAGVCVSSRTVERLKVRITEDAIRLAVELIASGQVFFTIFDNINIFLRKSQQRISNSNDMINATNCAVVGIPDVEQFTEADLAEQLALRGQRAKAKATDILPTPEDDRIVGKSFVALIAFLAAAFACSRSAGSITSESFIRRGTPASYRYKSTR
;
A
#
# COMPACT_ATOMS: atom_id res chain seq x y z
N MET A 1 -40.23 -38.28 17.32
CA MET A 1 -40.14 -38.75 15.91
C MET A 1 -40.55 -40.20 15.76
N ILE A 2 -39.93 -41.14 16.48
CA ILE A 2 -40.28 -42.58 16.41
C ILE A 2 -41.77 -42.83 16.67
N PHE A 3 -42.36 -42.14 17.65
CA PHE A 3 -43.78 -42.26 17.98
C PHE A 3 -44.75 -41.52 17.03
N LEU A 4 -44.25 -40.63 16.16
CA LEU A 4 -45.10 -39.82 15.27
C LEU A 4 -45.12 -40.36 13.84
N SER A 5 -44.30 -41.36 13.49
CA SER A 5 -44.16 -41.90 12.13
C SER A 5 -43.87 -40.85 11.04
N VAL A 6 -43.31 -39.69 11.41
CA VAL A 6 -42.93 -38.61 10.50
C VAL A 6 -41.44 -38.70 10.18
N SER A 7 -41.07 -38.60 8.90
CA SER A 7 -39.66 -38.56 8.50
C SER A 7 -38.97 -37.26 8.97
N THR A 8 -37.65 -37.31 9.22
CA THR A 8 -36.87 -36.11 9.58
C THR A 8 -37.03 -34.99 8.55
N ARG A 9 -37.11 -35.34 7.25
CA ARG A 9 -37.35 -34.37 6.17
C ARG A 9 -38.70 -33.68 6.33
N GLN A 10 -39.77 -34.43 6.57
CA GLN A 10 -41.11 -33.87 6.76
C GLN A 10 -41.18 -33.01 8.03
N LEU A 11 -40.52 -33.42 9.10
CA LEU A 11 -40.45 -32.62 10.33
C LEU A 11 -39.71 -31.30 10.09
N MET A 12 -38.53 -31.34 9.45
CA MET A 12 -37.76 -30.12 9.15
C MET A 12 -38.54 -29.21 8.20
N HIS A 13 -39.16 -29.77 7.15
CA HIS A 13 -40.02 -28.99 6.27
C HIS A 13 -41.17 -28.33 7.05
N TRP A 14 -41.92 -29.10 7.85
CA TRP A 14 -43.01 -28.56 8.66
C TRP A 14 -42.52 -27.48 9.63
N LEU A 15 -41.39 -27.69 10.30
CA LEU A 15 -40.79 -26.68 11.17
C LEU A 15 -40.57 -25.37 10.38
N PHE A 16 -39.89 -25.41 9.24
CA PHE A 16 -39.56 -24.19 8.49
C PHE A 16 -40.72 -23.60 7.67
N THR A 17 -41.84 -24.31 7.50
CA THR A 17 -43.02 -23.81 6.76
C THR A 17 -44.28 -23.63 7.61
N THR A 18 -44.22 -23.87 8.92
CA THR A 18 -45.40 -23.75 9.79
C THR A 18 -45.77 -22.29 10.05
N GLU A 19 -47.06 -22.00 10.07
CA GLU A 19 -47.62 -20.69 10.42
C GLU A 19 -47.91 -20.55 11.92
N ILE A 20 -47.66 -21.59 12.73
CA ILE A 20 -47.93 -21.57 14.17
C ILE A 20 -46.93 -20.63 14.88
N PRO A 21 -47.39 -19.48 15.45
CA PRO A 21 -46.48 -18.43 15.92
C PRO A 21 -45.49 -18.88 17.01
N ALA A 22 -45.92 -19.78 17.89
CA ALA A 22 -45.06 -20.33 18.94
C ALA A 22 -43.89 -21.15 18.39
N VAL A 23 -44.12 -21.88 17.28
CA VAL A 23 -43.09 -22.69 16.62
C VAL A 23 -42.17 -21.78 15.80
N THR A 24 -42.75 -20.85 15.02
CA THR A 24 -41.99 -19.84 14.27
C THR A 24 -41.07 -19.06 15.20
N LYS A 25 -41.53 -18.59 16.38
CA LYS A 25 -40.68 -17.90 17.37
C LYS A 25 -39.47 -18.73 17.83
N ARG A 26 -39.66 -20.03 18.09
CA ARG A 26 -38.57 -20.93 18.48
C ARG A 26 -37.59 -21.16 17.34
N ILE A 27 -38.08 -21.27 16.11
CA ILE A 27 -37.24 -21.44 14.92
C ILE A 27 -36.49 -20.16 14.59
N SER A 28 -37.12 -18.99 14.69
CA SER A 28 -36.45 -17.70 14.56
C SER A 28 -35.35 -17.54 15.60
N HIS A 29 -35.57 -18.00 16.83
CA HIS A 29 -34.52 -18.04 17.84
C HIS A 29 -33.38 -19.00 17.46
N PHE A 30 -33.71 -20.21 16.97
CA PHE A 30 -32.72 -21.16 16.47
C PHE A 30 -31.92 -20.61 15.28
N MET A 31 -32.56 -19.89 14.35
CA MET A 31 -31.94 -19.27 13.17
C MET A 31 -31.30 -17.91 13.46
N GLY A 32 -31.42 -17.40 14.69
CA GLY A 32 -30.86 -16.11 15.08
C GLY A 32 -29.35 -16.14 15.21
N PHE A 33 -28.71 -15.00 14.97
CA PHE A 33 -27.29 -14.78 15.28
C PHE A 33 -27.16 -13.98 16.58
N PHE A 34 -26.49 -14.54 17.58
CA PHE A 34 -26.32 -13.95 18.90
C PHE A 34 -24.87 -13.49 19.11
N SER A 35 -24.58 -12.19 18.92
CA SER A 35 -23.21 -11.65 18.98
C SER A 35 -22.56 -11.69 20.36
N THR A 36 -23.33 -11.94 21.43
CA THR A 36 -22.85 -11.96 22.82
C THR A 36 -22.22 -13.27 23.24
N GLU A 37 -22.44 -14.35 22.50
CA GLU A 37 -21.96 -15.69 22.84
C GLU A 37 -20.49 -15.90 22.44
N SER A 38 -19.78 -16.79 23.12
CA SER A 38 -18.33 -16.98 22.95
C SER A 38 -17.93 -17.96 21.83
N THR A 39 -18.82 -18.87 21.43
CA THR A 39 -18.53 -19.89 20.41
C THR A 39 -19.44 -19.77 19.20
N LEU A 40 -18.94 -20.05 17.99
CA LEU A 40 -19.74 -19.94 16.76
C LEU A 40 -21.00 -20.82 16.80
N GLU A 41 -20.93 -21.97 17.48
CA GLU A 41 -22.04 -22.92 17.62
C GLU A 41 -23.16 -22.39 18.52
N THR A 42 -22.83 -21.56 19.51
CA THR A 42 -23.81 -20.89 20.38
C THR A 42 -24.29 -19.57 19.77
N GLN A 43 -23.42 -18.86 19.04
CA GLN A 43 -23.78 -17.68 18.27
C GLN A 43 -24.77 -17.99 17.14
N PHE A 44 -24.61 -19.14 16.46
CA PHE A 44 -25.47 -19.57 15.36
C PHE A 44 -25.70 -21.08 15.42
N ALA A 45 -26.73 -21.50 16.15
CA ALA A 45 -27.07 -22.91 16.36
C ALA A 45 -27.14 -23.79 15.08
N PRO A 46 -27.55 -23.29 13.89
CA PRO A 46 -27.52 -24.08 12.66
C PRO A 46 -26.10 -24.45 12.23
N ALA A 47 -25.07 -23.69 12.65
CA ALA A 47 -23.67 -24.02 12.39
C ALA A 47 -23.28 -25.38 12.98
N LEU A 48 -23.83 -25.74 14.15
CA LEU A 48 -23.56 -27.04 14.77
C LEU A 48 -24.07 -28.18 13.87
N ILE A 49 -25.30 -28.07 13.37
CA ILE A 49 -25.90 -29.07 12.47
C ILE A 49 -25.09 -29.15 11.17
N PHE A 50 -24.73 -28.00 10.61
CA PHE A 50 -23.91 -27.93 9.41
C PHE A 50 -22.53 -28.56 9.62
N ASN A 51 -21.87 -28.30 10.76
CA ASN A 51 -20.57 -28.87 11.10
C ASN A 51 -20.64 -30.38 11.26
N LEU A 52 -21.71 -30.90 11.88
CA LEU A 52 -21.97 -32.33 11.92
C LEU A 52 -22.07 -32.87 10.48
N TRP A 53 -22.94 -32.32 9.65
CA TRP A 53 -23.08 -32.78 8.26
C TRP A 53 -21.81 -32.67 7.43
N ARG A 54 -20.95 -31.69 7.74
CA ARG A 54 -19.64 -31.50 7.11
C ARG A 54 -18.60 -32.53 7.58
N ASP A 55 -18.73 -33.12 8.76
CA ASP A 55 -17.79 -34.14 9.28
C ASP A 55 -17.78 -35.38 8.36
N GLY A 56 -16.71 -35.50 7.57
CA GLY A 56 -16.58 -36.51 6.52
C GLY A 56 -16.52 -37.93 7.03
N ASN A 57 -16.17 -38.12 8.30
CA ASN A 57 -16.09 -39.43 8.92
C ASN A 57 -17.48 -40.00 9.20
N ARG A 58 -18.48 -39.14 9.42
CA ARG A 58 -19.83 -39.56 9.78
C ARG A 58 -20.72 -39.78 8.57
N TRP A 59 -20.66 -38.90 7.57
CA TRP A 59 -21.57 -38.91 6.42
C TRP A 59 -20.89 -38.59 5.08
N PRO A 60 -19.96 -39.45 4.60
CA PRO A 60 -19.19 -39.18 3.38
C PRO A 60 -20.06 -39.00 2.12
N LYS A 61 -21.19 -39.73 2.04
CA LYS A 61 -22.14 -39.60 0.92
C LYS A 61 -22.87 -38.25 0.90
N ALA A 62 -23.15 -37.68 2.08
CA ALA A 62 -23.87 -36.41 2.19
C ALA A 62 -22.98 -35.21 1.83
N GLN A 63 -21.67 -35.30 2.06
CA GLN A 63 -20.73 -34.21 1.78
C GLN A 63 -20.81 -33.69 0.35
N LYS A 64 -20.95 -34.59 -0.64
CA LYS A 64 -21.08 -34.20 -2.05
C LYS A 64 -22.26 -33.25 -2.25
N HIS A 65 -23.43 -33.61 -1.73
CA HIS A 65 -24.64 -32.82 -1.88
C HIS A 65 -24.62 -31.53 -1.07
N ILE A 66 -23.97 -31.52 0.10
CA ILE A 66 -23.77 -30.30 0.89
C ILE A 66 -22.91 -29.30 0.12
N ARG A 67 -21.84 -29.78 -0.54
CA ARG A 67 -21.01 -28.93 -1.41
C ARG A 67 -21.81 -28.40 -2.59
N GLU A 68 -22.57 -29.26 -3.27
CA GLU A 68 -23.45 -28.87 -4.38
C GLU A 68 -24.47 -27.80 -3.95
N MET A 69 -25.02 -27.90 -2.74
CA MET A 69 -25.95 -26.94 -2.17
C MET A 69 -25.27 -25.61 -1.79
N ALA A 70 -24.02 -25.65 -1.31
CA ALA A 70 -23.29 -24.47 -0.87
C ALA A 70 -22.73 -23.62 -2.03
N ILE A 71 -22.46 -24.24 -3.20
CA ILE A 71 -21.87 -23.56 -4.36
C ILE A 71 -22.72 -22.36 -4.83
N PRO A 72 -24.05 -22.48 -5.05
CA PRO A 72 -24.88 -21.34 -5.43
C PRO A 72 -24.84 -20.19 -4.42
N CYS A 73 -24.89 -20.49 -3.12
CA CYS A 73 -24.80 -19.49 -2.06
C CYS A 73 -23.42 -18.78 -2.07
N ALA A 74 -22.34 -19.54 -2.24
CA ALA A 74 -21.00 -18.99 -2.36
C ALA A 74 -20.86 -18.09 -3.59
N HIS A 75 -21.44 -18.49 -4.73
CA HIS A 75 -21.47 -17.66 -5.94
C HIS A 75 -22.23 -16.35 -5.72
N GLU A 76 -23.39 -16.41 -5.06
CA GLU A 76 -24.18 -15.21 -4.75
C GLU A 76 -23.40 -14.24 -3.84
N LEU A 77 -22.79 -14.75 -2.76
CA LEU A 77 -21.97 -13.93 -1.86
C LEU A 77 -20.74 -13.33 -2.57
N ALA A 78 -20.05 -14.09 -3.42
CA ALA A 78 -18.93 -13.58 -4.21
C ALA A 78 -19.38 -12.51 -5.22
N LEU A 79 -20.58 -12.66 -5.80
CA LEU A 79 -21.15 -11.65 -6.69
C LEU A 79 -21.49 -10.36 -5.93
N GLN A 80 -22.11 -10.48 -4.76
CA GLN A 80 -22.41 -9.33 -3.89
C GLN A 80 -21.13 -8.59 -3.45
N ASP A 81 -20.08 -9.32 -3.06
CA ASP A 81 -18.75 -8.76 -2.79
C ASP A 81 -18.20 -8.02 -4.01
N SER A 82 -18.24 -8.66 -5.18
CA SER A 82 -17.76 -8.07 -6.43
C SER A 82 -18.52 -6.78 -6.74
N ASP A 83 -19.84 -6.77 -6.61
CA ASP A 83 -20.72 -5.61 -6.84
C ASP A 83 -20.37 -4.44 -5.92
N ARG A 84 -20.15 -4.72 -4.64
CA ARG A 84 -19.73 -3.72 -3.65
C ARG A 84 -18.38 -3.12 -4.01
N VAL A 85 -17.39 -3.97 -4.33
CA VAL A 85 -16.03 -3.53 -4.71
C VAL A 85 -16.07 -2.65 -5.97
N ILE A 86 -16.72 -3.09 -7.05
CA ILE A 86 -16.74 -2.31 -8.28
C ILE A 86 -17.55 -1.02 -8.17
N SER A 87 -18.51 -0.95 -7.24
CA SER A 87 -19.37 0.22 -7.02
C SER A 87 -18.73 1.27 -6.12
N SER A 88 -17.72 0.89 -5.33
CA SER A 88 -17.05 1.79 -4.39
C SER A 88 -16.34 2.96 -5.08
N PRO A 89 -16.66 4.22 -4.72
CA PRO A 89 -15.94 5.40 -5.21
C PRO A 89 -14.47 5.44 -4.81
N HIS A 90 -14.13 4.91 -3.64
CA HIS A 90 -12.77 4.92 -3.10
C HIS A 90 -11.79 4.08 -3.93
N LEU A 91 -12.30 3.10 -4.69
CA LEU A 91 -11.51 2.25 -5.57
C LEU A 91 -11.49 2.74 -7.02
N ARG A 92 -12.10 3.90 -7.30
CA ARG A 92 -12.23 4.47 -8.65
C ARG A 92 -11.41 5.74 -8.80
N VAL A 93 -10.31 5.69 -9.55
CA VAL A 93 -9.47 6.87 -9.81
C VAL A 93 -9.81 7.48 -11.15
N ARG A 94 -10.31 8.73 -11.10
CA ARG A 94 -10.47 9.57 -12.27
C ARG A 94 -9.20 10.39 -12.48
N LEU A 95 -8.46 10.09 -13.53
CA LEU A 95 -7.21 10.79 -13.85
C LEU A 95 -7.36 12.33 -13.90
N LYS A 96 -8.50 12.84 -14.38
CA LYS A 96 -8.72 14.29 -14.50
C LYS A 96 -8.75 15.01 -13.15
N SER A 97 -9.24 14.36 -12.10
CA SER A 97 -9.38 14.95 -10.76
C SER A 97 -8.27 14.54 -9.81
N LEU A 98 -7.37 13.64 -10.22
CA LEU A 98 -6.31 13.13 -9.37
C LEU A 98 -5.29 14.24 -9.06
N THR A 99 -4.94 14.37 -7.78
CA THR A 99 -3.87 15.23 -7.27
C THR A 99 -2.71 14.40 -6.73
N ILE A 100 -1.56 15.04 -6.49
CA ILE A 100 -0.40 14.40 -5.85
C ILE A 100 -0.73 13.95 -4.43
N ARG A 101 -1.56 14.72 -3.71
CA ARG A 101 -2.03 14.36 -2.37
C ARG A 101 -2.85 13.07 -2.41
N ASP A 102 -3.81 12.99 -3.33
CA ASP A 102 -4.61 11.77 -3.52
C ASP A 102 -3.70 10.58 -3.83
N LEU A 103 -2.69 10.75 -4.70
CA LEU A 103 -1.75 9.68 -5.02
C LEU A 103 -0.98 9.20 -3.78
N ARG A 104 -0.53 10.11 -2.91
CA ARG A 104 0.11 9.73 -1.63
C ARG A 104 -0.84 8.97 -0.72
N ASP A 105 -2.09 9.43 -0.62
CA ASP A 105 -3.11 8.74 0.16
C ASP A 105 -3.38 7.32 -0.37
N LEU A 106 -3.41 7.15 -1.69
CA LEU A 106 -3.57 5.85 -2.36
C LEU A 106 -2.35 4.94 -2.22
N LEU A 107 -1.15 5.49 -1.98
CA LEU A 107 0.08 4.72 -1.76
C LEU A 107 0.15 4.07 -0.37
N HIS A 108 -0.80 4.33 0.53
CA HIS A 108 -0.87 3.66 1.83
C HIS A 108 -1.63 2.32 1.72
N PRO A 109 -0.93 1.16 1.67
CA PRO A 109 -1.56 -0.13 1.41
C PRO A 109 -2.54 -0.55 2.52
N THR A 110 -2.30 -0.12 3.76
CA THR A 110 -3.16 -0.46 4.91
C THR A 110 -4.59 0.02 4.72
N LYS A 111 -4.78 1.27 4.26
CA LYS A 111 -6.11 1.82 3.98
C LYS A 111 -6.84 1.01 2.90
N LEU A 112 -6.11 0.59 1.86
CA LEU A 112 -6.69 -0.18 0.77
C LEU A 112 -7.11 -1.59 1.22
N VAL A 113 -6.31 -2.22 2.08
CA VAL A 113 -6.63 -3.52 2.67
C VAL A 113 -7.90 -3.45 3.52
N GLU A 114 -8.03 -2.42 4.36
CA GLU A 114 -9.23 -2.22 5.20
C GLU A 114 -10.48 -2.04 4.32
N ILE A 115 -10.41 -1.19 3.30
CA ILE A 115 -11.52 -0.97 2.36
C ILE A 115 -11.91 -2.28 1.65
N ILE A 116 -10.94 -3.05 1.15
CA ILE A 116 -11.25 -4.31 0.46
C ILE A 116 -11.82 -5.36 1.42
N LYS A 117 -11.30 -5.46 2.65
CA LYS A 117 -11.85 -6.36 3.68
C LYS A 117 -13.31 -6.05 4.01
N GLU A 118 -13.65 -4.76 4.10
CA GLU A 118 -15.01 -4.30 4.37
C GLU A 118 -15.96 -4.57 3.19
N LEU A 119 -15.50 -4.30 1.96
CA LEU A 119 -16.33 -4.45 0.76
C LEU A 119 -16.50 -5.90 0.29
N ALA A 120 -15.50 -6.75 0.53
CA ALA A 120 -15.48 -8.13 0.07
C ALA A 120 -15.06 -9.14 1.16
N PRO A 121 -15.78 -9.19 2.30
CA PRO A 121 -15.39 -10.02 3.44
C PRO A 121 -15.41 -11.52 3.11
N PHE A 122 -16.35 -11.98 2.28
CA PHE A 122 -16.45 -13.40 1.93
C PHE A 122 -15.32 -13.84 1.00
N THR A 123 -15.07 -13.07 -0.06
CA THR A 123 -13.99 -13.30 -1.03
C THR A 123 -12.63 -13.17 -0.36
N TRP A 124 -12.47 -12.18 0.52
CA TRP A 124 -11.28 -12.04 1.35
C TRP A 124 -11.07 -13.30 2.21
N GLY A 125 -12.09 -13.77 2.91
CA GLY A 125 -12.01 -14.96 3.76
C GLY A 125 -11.58 -16.23 3.00
N ILE A 126 -12.12 -16.43 1.79
CA ILE A 126 -11.73 -17.56 0.93
C ILE A 126 -10.27 -17.45 0.50
N LEU A 127 -9.86 -16.30 -0.04
CA LEU A 127 -8.50 -16.10 -0.53
C LEU A 127 -7.48 -16.10 0.61
N HIS A 128 -7.86 -15.59 1.78
CA HIS A 128 -7.07 -15.68 3.00
C HIS A 128 -6.87 -17.13 3.39
N THR A 129 -7.94 -17.91 3.52
CA THR A 129 -7.86 -19.35 3.82
C THR A 129 -6.96 -20.07 2.81
N PHE A 130 -7.10 -19.79 1.52
CA PHE A 130 -6.29 -20.43 0.48
C PHE A 130 -4.81 -20.05 0.59
N SER A 131 -4.51 -18.76 0.78
CA SER A 131 -3.15 -18.24 0.85
C SER A 131 -2.43 -18.49 2.17
N THR A 132 -3.15 -18.78 3.26
CA THR A 132 -2.56 -18.99 4.59
C THR A 132 -2.66 -20.44 5.08
N SER A 133 -3.29 -21.33 4.31
CA SER A 133 -3.35 -22.75 4.68
C SER A 133 -1.95 -23.38 4.67
N PRO A 134 -1.55 -24.11 5.74
CA PRO A 134 -0.24 -24.74 5.80
C PRO A 134 -0.13 -25.86 4.74
N ASN A 135 0.84 -25.73 3.84
CA ASN A 135 1.20 -26.78 2.89
C ASN A 135 1.84 -27.98 3.63
N LYS A 136 1.70 -29.20 3.09
CA LYS A 136 2.31 -30.43 3.60
C LYS A 136 3.81 -30.28 3.86
N ALA A 137 4.54 -29.68 2.92
CA ALA A 137 5.98 -29.41 3.05
C ALA A 137 6.32 -28.58 4.31
N ARG A 138 5.49 -27.58 4.64
CA ARG A 138 5.68 -26.76 5.84
C ARG A 138 5.36 -27.51 7.12
N LYS A 139 4.37 -28.40 7.09
CA LYS A 139 4.07 -29.28 8.22
C LYS A 139 5.22 -30.27 8.47
N GLN A 140 5.89 -30.73 7.42
CA GLN A 140 7.06 -31.60 7.52
C GLN A 140 8.25 -30.85 8.12
N ARG A 141 8.64 -29.69 7.55
CA ARG A 141 9.73 -28.86 8.10
C ARG A 141 9.54 -28.50 9.57
N LYS A 142 8.30 -28.16 9.97
CA LYS A 142 8.01 -27.88 11.38
C LYS A 142 8.20 -29.12 12.26
N THR A 143 7.84 -30.30 11.78
CA THR A 143 8.11 -31.56 12.48
C THR A 143 9.62 -31.78 12.62
N ASP A 144 10.39 -31.51 11.57
CA ASP A 144 11.85 -31.71 11.58
C ASP A 144 12.57 -30.71 12.49
N GLU A 145 12.11 -29.45 12.55
CA GLU A 145 12.60 -28.44 13.49
C GLU A 145 12.22 -28.74 14.95
N ASP A 146 11.02 -29.30 15.17
CA ASP A 146 10.52 -29.65 16.51
C ASP A 146 11.11 -30.98 17.04
N VAL A 147 11.71 -31.82 16.18
CA VAL A 147 12.44 -33.04 16.60
C VAL A 147 13.80 -32.58 17.15
N PRO A 148 14.05 -32.70 18.47
CA PRO A 148 15.34 -32.35 19.04
C PRO A 148 16.39 -33.21 18.36
N MET A 149 17.34 -32.58 17.67
CA MET A 149 18.46 -33.32 17.06
C MET A 149 19.02 -34.25 18.14
N PRO A 150 19.02 -35.57 17.92
CA PRO A 150 19.63 -36.48 18.88
C PRO A 150 21.06 -36.02 19.12
N PRO A 151 21.54 -36.02 20.38
CA PRO A 151 22.90 -35.60 20.69
C PRO A 151 23.85 -36.38 19.79
N SER A 152 24.52 -35.65 18.90
CA SER A 152 25.51 -36.14 17.94
C SER A 152 26.50 -37.06 18.65
N LEU A 153 26.22 -38.35 18.62
CA LEU A 153 27.07 -39.42 19.13
C LEU A 153 27.55 -40.21 17.92
N GLY A 154 28.70 -39.78 17.38
CA GLY A 154 29.49 -40.54 16.42
C GLY A 154 29.38 -40.03 14.98
N GLN A 155 30.52 -39.63 14.43
CA GLN A 155 30.72 -39.42 12.99
C GLN A 155 30.19 -40.62 12.19
N PRO A 156 29.31 -40.44 11.19
CA PRO A 156 28.91 -41.52 10.31
C PRO A 156 30.02 -41.80 9.30
N SER A 157 30.35 -43.08 9.20
CA SER A 157 31.14 -43.73 8.16
C SER A 157 30.65 -43.34 6.76
N ALA A 158 31.59 -42.94 5.90
CA ALA A 158 31.40 -42.82 4.46
C ALA A 158 30.92 -44.17 3.88
N GLY A 159 29.82 -44.18 3.13
CA GLY A 159 29.44 -45.32 2.31
C GLY A 159 27.98 -45.74 2.40
N ALA A 160 27.07 -44.90 1.89
CA ALA A 160 25.80 -45.34 1.33
C ALA A 160 25.24 -44.21 0.46
N GLU A 161 25.51 -44.29 -0.84
CA GLU A 161 24.89 -43.48 -1.88
C GLU A 161 23.44 -43.95 -2.04
N GLU A 162 22.46 -43.17 -1.57
CA GLU A 162 21.04 -43.38 -1.86
C GLU A 162 20.59 -42.47 -3.01
N ASP A 163 20.23 -43.14 -4.10
CA ASP A 163 20.00 -42.72 -5.48
C ASP A 163 18.66 -41.99 -5.71
N TRP A 164 18.32 -41.02 -4.84
CA TRP A 164 17.08 -40.22 -4.94
C TRP A 164 17.33 -38.70 -5.03
N ALA A 165 18.56 -38.26 -5.32
CA ALA A 165 18.97 -36.85 -5.31
C ALA A 165 18.73 -36.06 -6.63
N ASP A 166 18.04 -36.63 -7.61
CA ASP A 166 17.81 -36.01 -8.93
C ASP A 166 16.35 -35.57 -9.13
N ASP A 167 15.76 -34.80 -8.20
CA ASP A 167 14.67 -33.89 -8.59
C ASP A 167 15.32 -32.57 -9.06
N PRO A 168 15.31 -32.26 -10.37
CA PRO A 168 15.89 -31.02 -10.90
C PRO A 168 15.15 -29.74 -10.44
N ASN A 169 14.09 -29.84 -9.64
CA ASN A 169 13.48 -28.71 -8.93
C ASN A 169 13.79 -28.68 -7.42
N ASP A 170 14.48 -29.70 -6.89
CA ASP A 170 14.90 -29.80 -5.49
C ASP A 170 16.38 -29.43 -5.38
N ASP A 171 16.75 -28.31 -6.01
CA ASP A 171 17.90 -27.54 -5.57
C ASP A 171 17.56 -27.00 -4.17
N GLU A 172 17.67 -27.87 -3.15
CA GLU A 172 17.62 -27.50 -1.72
C GLU A 172 18.72 -26.49 -1.34
N ASN A 173 19.61 -26.15 -2.27
CA ASN A 173 20.64 -25.11 -2.17
C ASN A 173 20.42 -23.90 -3.09
N VAL A 174 19.28 -23.78 -3.78
CA VAL A 174 18.80 -22.43 -4.10
C VAL A 174 18.33 -21.88 -2.76
N GLU A 175 19.27 -21.32 -1.99
CA GLU A 175 19.00 -20.29 -1.00
C GLU A 175 17.97 -19.38 -1.65
N GLU A 176 16.68 -19.59 -1.37
CA GLU A 176 15.57 -18.79 -1.88
C GLU A 176 15.78 -17.40 -1.32
N GLY A 177 16.65 -16.63 -1.97
CA GLY A 177 17.56 -15.66 -1.37
C GLY A 177 17.21 -15.40 0.07
N GLU A 178 17.89 -16.09 1.01
CA GLU A 178 17.83 -15.77 2.43
C GLU A 178 17.91 -14.25 2.47
N ALA A 179 16.76 -13.64 2.76
CA ALA A 179 16.64 -12.21 2.75
C ALA A 179 17.66 -11.79 3.79
N SER A 180 18.78 -11.25 3.33
CA SER A 180 19.97 -11.01 4.14
C SER A 180 19.53 -10.61 5.54
N PRO A 181 19.98 -11.27 6.61
CA PRO A 181 19.50 -11.02 7.98
C PRO A 181 19.54 -9.54 8.39
N GLU A 182 20.31 -8.73 7.65
CA GLU A 182 20.47 -7.29 7.83
C GLU A 182 19.50 -6.41 7.01
N ALA A 183 18.72 -6.94 6.07
CA ALA A 183 18.02 -6.16 5.04
C ALA A 183 16.52 -5.90 5.28
N ALA A 184 15.89 -6.37 6.36
CA ALA A 184 14.50 -6.01 6.64
C ALA A 184 14.23 -5.75 8.14
N PRO A 185 14.10 -4.48 8.57
CA PRO A 185 13.67 -4.17 9.92
C PRO A 185 12.24 -4.67 10.10
N ASN A 186 12.01 -5.57 11.05
CA ASN A 186 10.71 -5.84 11.67
C ASN A 186 9.52 -5.85 10.69
N HIS A 187 9.49 -6.81 9.77
CA HIS A 187 8.26 -7.09 9.04
C HIS A 187 7.22 -7.67 9.99
N GLY A 188 6.46 -6.81 10.69
CA GLY A 188 5.49 -7.21 11.71
C GLY A 188 4.48 -8.28 11.25
N TRP A 189 4.24 -8.38 9.93
CA TRP A 189 3.37 -9.39 9.34
C TRP A 189 3.89 -10.82 9.46
N SER A 190 5.20 -11.04 9.58
CA SER A 190 5.76 -12.41 9.72
C SER A 190 5.37 -13.05 11.05
N LYS A 191 5.08 -12.24 12.08
CA LYS A 191 4.54 -12.70 13.36
C LYS A 191 3.12 -13.25 13.20
N ASP A 192 2.31 -12.62 12.35
CA ASP A 192 0.94 -13.05 12.07
C ASP A 192 0.90 -14.26 11.11
N TYR A 193 1.95 -14.45 10.31
CA TYR A 193 2.06 -15.50 9.30
C TYR A 193 3.42 -16.22 9.37
N PRO A 194 3.68 -17.01 10.43
CA PRO A 194 4.96 -17.71 10.59
C PRO A 194 5.17 -18.74 9.46
N GLY A 195 6.41 -18.81 8.95
CA GLY A 195 6.79 -19.72 7.88
C GLY A 195 6.34 -19.30 6.47
N PHE A 196 5.84 -18.07 6.28
CA PHE A 196 5.55 -17.52 4.96
C PHE A 196 6.69 -16.61 4.47
N SER A 197 7.22 -16.87 3.27
CA SER A 197 8.26 -16.04 2.62
C SER A 197 7.71 -14.76 1.98
N ARG A 198 6.39 -14.69 1.78
CA ARG A 198 5.67 -13.56 1.17
C ARG A 198 4.45 -13.24 1.99
N ASN A 199 4.11 -11.96 2.08
CA ASN A 199 2.95 -11.51 2.83
C ASN A 199 1.64 -11.88 2.07
N PRO A 200 0.81 -12.78 2.62
CA PRO A 200 -0.42 -13.24 1.94
C PRO A 200 -1.44 -12.12 1.75
N VAL A 201 -1.44 -11.10 2.61
CA VAL A 201 -2.35 -9.95 2.54
C VAL A 201 -2.20 -9.21 1.22
N PHE A 202 -0.96 -9.01 0.73
CA PHE A 202 -0.71 -8.35 -0.54
C PHE A 202 -1.12 -9.20 -1.74
N VAL A 203 -0.99 -10.53 -1.64
CA VAL A 203 -1.46 -11.45 -2.69
C VAL A 203 -2.97 -11.34 -2.83
N ILE A 204 -3.71 -11.41 -1.72
CA ILE A 204 -5.18 -11.28 -1.70
C ILE A 204 -5.61 -9.92 -2.25
N LEU A 205 -4.97 -8.84 -1.80
CA LEU A 205 -5.22 -7.47 -2.26
C LEU A 205 -5.05 -7.36 -3.78
N LEU A 206 -3.96 -7.92 -4.31
CA LEU A 206 -3.66 -7.95 -5.74
C LEU A 206 -4.71 -8.75 -6.51
N THR A 207 -5.04 -9.97 -6.06
CA THR A 207 -6.02 -10.84 -6.70
C THR A 207 -7.39 -10.17 -6.78
N ILE A 208 -7.91 -9.63 -5.67
CA ILE A 208 -9.22 -8.96 -5.68
C ILE A 208 -9.18 -7.72 -6.59
N SER A 209 -8.09 -6.94 -6.56
CA SER A 209 -7.95 -5.77 -7.42
C SER A 209 -7.92 -6.13 -8.91
N MET A 210 -7.24 -7.22 -9.28
CA MET A 210 -7.21 -7.74 -10.66
C MET A 210 -8.60 -8.15 -11.12
N LEU A 211 -9.33 -8.92 -10.31
CA LEU A 211 -10.69 -9.37 -10.63
C LEU A 211 -11.66 -8.19 -10.75
N ALA A 212 -11.59 -7.23 -9.82
CA ALA A 212 -12.41 -6.02 -9.85
C ALA A 212 -12.11 -5.14 -11.07
N PHE A 213 -10.84 -4.98 -11.44
CA PHE A 213 -10.44 -4.23 -12.62
C PHE A 213 -10.84 -4.91 -13.94
N ALA A 214 -10.75 -6.24 -13.99
CA ALA A 214 -11.20 -7.03 -15.14
C ALA A 214 -12.71 -6.87 -15.36
N ARG A 215 -13.50 -6.86 -14.27
CA ARG A 215 -14.95 -6.65 -14.34
C ARG A 215 -15.33 -5.21 -14.65
N ASN A 216 -14.64 -4.24 -14.06
CA ASN A 216 -14.87 -2.83 -14.28
C ASN A 216 -13.54 -2.05 -14.30
N ARG A 217 -13.18 -1.53 -15.48
CA ARG A 217 -11.94 -0.76 -15.67
C ARG A 217 -11.89 0.55 -14.87
N ALA A 218 -13.02 1.02 -14.32
CA ALA A 218 -13.03 2.16 -13.42
C ALA A 218 -12.42 1.84 -12.05
N THR A 219 -12.43 0.57 -11.62
CA THR A 219 -11.86 0.09 -10.36
C THR A 219 -10.35 -0.11 -10.51
N ASN A 220 -9.61 0.97 -10.65
CA ASN A 220 -8.24 0.98 -11.16
C ASN A 220 -7.18 1.47 -10.17
N VAL A 221 -7.49 1.70 -8.89
CA VAL A 221 -6.52 2.22 -7.89
C VAL A 221 -5.20 1.45 -7.92
N LEU A 222 -5.23 0.15 -7.58
CA LEU A 222 -4.01 -0.64 -7.48
C LEU A 222 -3.35 -0.88 -8.86
N PRO A 223 -4.09 -1.25 -9.93
CA PRO A 223 -3.51 -1.35 -11.27
C PRO A 223 -2.84 -0.07 -11.78
N LEU A 224 -3.35 1.11 -11.37
CA LEU A 224 -2.78 2.40 -11.74
C LEU A 224 -1.44 2.63 -11.04
N ILE A 225 -1.37 2.36 -9.73
CA ILE A 225 -0.14 2.45 -8.93
C ILE A 225 0.92 1.48 -9.47
N LEU A 226 0.55 0.23 -9.72
CA LEU A 226 1.47 -0.78 -10.26
C LEU A 226 1.94 -0.41 -11.67
N GLY A 227 1.06 0.11 -12.52
CA GLY A 227 1.43 0.60 -13.84
C GLY A 227 2.44 1.74 -13.78
N LEU A 228 2.25 2.69 -12.86
CA LEU A 228 3.21 3.77 -12.61
C LEU A 228 4.55 3.23 -12.11
N PHE A 229 4.52 2.33 -11.12
CA PHE A 229 5.72 1.69 -10.56
C PHE A 229 6.53 0.97 -11.65
N PHE A 230 5.90 0.08 -12.44
CA PHE A 230 6.60 -0.63 -13.51
C PHE A 230 7.23 0.32 -14.52
N LYS A 231 6.54 1.41 -14.86
CA LYS A 231 7.06 2.39 -15.82
C LYS A 231 8.26 3.15 -15.28
N ILE A 232 8.24 3.53 -14.00
CA ILE A 232 9.37 4.18 -13.31
C ILE A 232 10.56 3.22 -13.23
N SER A 233 10.32 1.93 -12.95
CA SER A 233 11.33 0.88 -12.90
C SER A 233 11.90 0.48 -14.26
N GLY A 234 11.56 1.19 -15.35
CA GLY A 234 12.09 0.91 -16.69
C GLY A 234 11.52 -0.36 -17.34
N THR A 235 10.39 -0.88 -16.85
CA THR A 235 9.77 -2.10 -17.41
C THR A 235 9.41 -1.89 -18.87
N SER A 236 9.75 -2.86 -19.72
CA SER A 236 9.49 -2.76 -21.17
C SER A 236 7.99 -2.61 -21.45
N SER A 237 7.66 -1.83 -22.50
CA SER A 237 6.27 -1.64 -22.91
C SER A 237 5.55 -2.95 -23.26
N ARG A 238 6.29 -3.98 -23.70
CA ARG A 238 5.73 -5.32 -24.00
C ARG A 238 5.26 -6.01 -22.72
N VAL A 239 6.08 -6.00 -21.67
CA VAL A 239 5.73 -6.59 -20.36
C VAL A 239 4.56 -5.82 -19.74
N VAL A 240 4.58 -4.48 -19.76
CA VAL A 240 3.45 -3.67 -19.27
C VAL A 240 2.16 -3.99 -20.04
N THR A 241 2.24 -4.20 -21.35
CA THR A 241 1.06 -4.57 -22.16
C THR A 241 0.53 -5.95 -21.78
N MET A 242 1.42 -6.93 -21.60
CA MET A 242 1.03 -8.27 -21.13
C MET A 242 0.36 -8.21 -19.76
N LEU A 243 0.98 -7.52 -18.79
CA LEU A 243 0.44 -7.36 -17.44
C LEU A 243 -0.89 -6.59 -17.43
N SER A 244 -1.05 -5.62 -18.32
CA SER A 244 -2.30 -4.88 -18.46
C SER A 244 -3.42 -5.74 -19.03
N ASN A 245 -3.12 -6.63 -19.99
CA ASN A 245 -4.09 -7.60 -20.50
C ASN A 245 -4.51 -8.61 -19.42
N ALA A 246 -3.62 -8.95 -18.49
CA ALA A 246 -3.93 -9.77 -17.32
C ALA A 246 -4.66 -9.02 -16.19
N GLY A 247 -4.86 -7.70 -16.33
CA GLY A 247 -5.51 -6.87 -15.32
C GLY A 247 -4.63 -6.49 -14.11
N VAL A 248 -3.33 -6.80 -14.15
CA VAL A 248 -2.37 -6.48 -13.09
C VAL A 248 -2.09 -4.98 -13.04
N CYS A 249 -2.03 -4.32 -14.20
CA CYS A 249 -1.79 -2.88 -14.29
C CYS A 249 -2.63 -2.19 -15.38
N VAL A 250 -2.64 -0.87 -15.39
CA VAL A 250 -3.24 -0.10 -16.49
C VAL A 250 -2.30 -0.06 -17.71
N SER A 251 -2.86 0.25 -18.88
CA SER A 251 -2.08 0.34 -20.12
C SER A 251 -1.01 1.44 -20.05
N SER A 252 0.10 1.27 -20.78
CA SER A 252 1.18 2.26 -20.79
C SER A 252 0.69 3.67 -21.19
N ARG A 253 -0.30 3.78 -22.08
CA ARG A 253 -0.89 5.07 -22.46
C ARG A 253 -1.59 5.76 -21.28
N THR A 254 -2.23 4.97 -20.41
CA THR A 254 -2.88 5.46 -19.20
C THR A 254 -1.85 5.95 -18.19
N VAL A 255 -0.73 5.22 -18.04
CA VAL A 255 0.40 5.64 -17.18
C VAL A 255 1.03 6.94 -17.68
N GLU A 256 1.24 7.12 -18.99
CA GLU A 256 1.79 8.38 -19.52
C GLU A 256 0.84 9.56 -19.28
N ARG A 257 -0.47 9.37 -19.43
CA ARG A 257 -1.47 10.39 -19.07
C ARG A 257 -1.45 10.73 -17.58
N LEU A 258 -1.29 9.72 -16.73
CA LEU A 258 -1.13 9.91 -15.29
C LEU A 258 0.10 10.76 -14.99
N LYS A 259 1.25 10.47 -15.62
CA LYS A 259 2.48 11.26 -15.46
C LYS A 259 2.26 12.71 -15.84
N VAL A 260 1.67 12.98 -17.00
CA VAL A 260 1.34 14.35 -17.43
C VAL A 260 0.48 15.07 -16.39
N ARG A 261 -0.58 14.41 -15.89
CA ARG A 261 -1.44 15.00 -14.86
C ARG A 261 -0.69 15.30 -13.56
N ILE A 262 0.14 14.37 -13.08
CA ILE A 262 0.96 14.56 -11.88
C ILE A 262 1.92 15.74 -12.09
N THR A 263 2.53 15.88 -13.26
CA THR A 263 3.40 17.00 -13.59
C THR A 263 2.64 18.34 -13.59
N GLU A 264 1.45 18.40 -14.19
CA GLU A 264 0.61 19.61 -14.14
C GLU A 264 0.24 20.00 -12.71
N ASP A 265 -0.08 19.02 -11.87
CA ASP A 265 -0.39 19.24 -10.45
C ASP A 265 0.84 19.71 -9.67
N ALA A 266 2.02 19.11 -9.92
CA ALA A 266 3.28 19.53 -9.33
C ALA A 266 3.64 20.98 -9.69
N ILE A 267 3.45 21.37 -10.96
CA ILE A 267 3.68 22.75 -11.42
C ILE A 267 2.75 23.70 -10.67
N ARG A 268 1.47 23.35 -10.51
CA ARG A 268 0.51 24.18 -9.77
C ARG A 268 0.94 24.35 -8.31
N LEU A 269 1.30 23.27 -7.63
CA LEU A 269 1.79 23.32 -6.25
C LEU A 269 3.06 24.17 -6.13
N ALA A 270 3.96 24.09 -7.11
CA ALA A 270 5.15 24.93 -7.14
C ALA A 270 4.79 26.43 -7.31
N VAL A 271 3.84 26.76 -8.20
CA VAL A 271 3.36 28.14 -8.38
C VAL A 271 2.68 28.66 -7.11
N GLU A 272 1.83 27.85 -6.48
CA GLU A 272 1.17 28.19 -5.20
C GLU A 272 2.20 28.43 -4.09
N LEU A 273 3.24 27.59 -4.00
CA LEU A 273 4.32 27.75 -3.04
C LEU A 273 5.14 29.02 -3.29
N ILE A 274 5.42 29.36 -4.54
CA ILE A 274 6.14 30.60 -4.89
C ILE A 274 5.26 31.83 -4.58
N ALA A 275 3.96 31.74 -4.85
CA ALA A 275 3.01 32.82 -4.63
C ALA A 275 2.64 33.03 -3.15
N SER A 276 2.85 32.04 -2.28
CA SER A 276 2.51 32.14 -0.86
C SER A 276 3.40 33.11 -0.07
N GLY A 277 4.53 33.56 -0.65
CA GLY A 277 5.51 34.41 0.02
C GLY A 277 6.41 33.65 1.02
N GLN A 278 6.26 32.34 1.11
CA GLN A 278 7.13 31.46 1.89
C GLN A 278 8.55 31.44 1.31
N VAL A 279 9.55 31.27 2.17
CA VAL A 279 10.94 31.05 1.70
C VAL A 279 11.00 29.72 0.95
N PHE A 280 11.45 29.77 -0.29
CA PHE A 280 11.69 28.60 -1.12
C PHE A 280 13.05 28.74 -1.81
N PHE A 281 13.55 27.62 -2.32
CA PHE A 281 14.68 27.62 -3.24
C PHE A 281 14.41 26.68 -4.41
N THR A 282 15.10 26.94 -5.50
CA THR A 282 14.97 26.17 -6.74
C THR A 282 16.26 25.45 -7.02
N ILE A 283 16.15 24.14 -7.26
CA ILE A 283 17.25 23.30 -7.71
C ILE A 283 17.04 23.06 -9.20
N PHE A 284 18.00 23.53 -10.01
CA PHE A 284 18.08 23.18 -11.42
C PHE A 284 19.11 22.07 -11.60
N ASP A 285 18.73 21.03 -12.32
CA ASP A 285 19.63 19.96 -12.71
C ASP A 285 19.55 19.74 -14.22
N ASN A 286 20.71 19.67 -14.89
CA ASN A 286 20.79 19.39 -16.31
C ASN A 286 21.08 17.90 -16.50
N ILE A 287 20.04 17.16 -16.84
CA ILE A 287 20.10 15.72 -17.04
C ILE A 287 20.37 15.45 -18.52
N ASN A 288 21.58 14.97 -18.81
CA ASN A 288 21.93 14.49 -20.15
C ASN A 288 21.75 12.97 -20.19
N ILE A 289 20.67 12.50 -20.81
CA ILE A 289 20.36 11.09 -20.93
C ILE A 289 20.91 10.58 -22.27
N PHE A 290 21.99 9.82 -22.21
CA PHE A 290 22.56 9.14 -23.37
C PHE A 290 21.78 7.87 -23.69
N LEU A 291 21.00 7.89 -24.76
CA LEU A 291 20.34 6.72 -25.32
C LEU A 291 21.30 5.98 -26.24
N ARG A 292 22.09 5.07 -25.65
CA ARG A 292 22.97 4.19 -26.41
C ARG A 292 22.17 3.11 -27.13
N LYS A 293 22.38 2.96 -28.43
CA LYS A 293 21.83 1.85 -29.22
C LYS A 293 22.87 0.74 -29.28
N SER A 294 22.45 -0.51 -29.07
CA SER A 294 23.36 -1.67 -29.13
C SER A 294 23.95 -1.90 -30.52
N GLN A 295 23.23 -1.52 -31.58
CA GLN A 295 23.72 -1.49 -32.96
C GLN A 295 23.40 -0.13 -33.57
N GLN A 296 24.44 0.66 -33.86
CA GLN A 296 24.28 1.87 -34.63
C GLN A 296 24.03 1.53 -36.10
N ARG A 297 22.96 2.08 -36.66
CA ARG A 297 22.66 2.04 -38.09
C ARG A 297 22.42 3.46 -38.57
N ILE A 298 22.47 3.69 -39.88
CA ILE A 298 22.19 5.01 -40.47
C ILE A 298 20.84 5.57 -39.99
N SER A 299 19.84 4.72 -39.79
CA SER A 299 18.51 5.09 -39.27
C SER A 299 18.36 4.98 -37.74
N ASN A 300 19.39 4.55 -37.02
CA ASN A 300 19.33 4.27 -35.58
C ASN A 300 20.69 4.62 -34.95
N SER A 301 20.95 5.92 -34.80
CA SER A 301 22.15 6.44 -34.12
C SER A 301 21.93 6.54 -32.62
N ASN A 302 23.02 6.73 -31.88
CA ASN A 302 22.91 7.19 -30.49
C ASN A 302 22.22 8.55 -30.46
N ASP A 303 21.45 8.78 -29.40
CA ASP A 303 20.77 10.03 -29.17
C ASP A 303 21.11 10.53 -27.76
N MET A 304 21.12 11.84 -27.56
CA MET A 304 21.34 12.48 -26.27
C MET A 304 20.16 13.40 -25.98
N ILE A 305 19.34 13.01 -25.01
CA ILE A 305 18.25 13.85 -24.53
C ILE A 305 18.83 14.78 -23.47
N ASN A 306 18.86 16.07 -23.78
CA ASN A 306 19.19 17.12 -22.82
C ASN A 306 17.89 17.59 -22.18
N ALA A 307 17.70 17.30 -20.89
CA ALA A 307 16.53 17.71 -20.13
C ALA A 307 16.96 18.52 -18.91
N THR A 308 16.30 19.65 -18.66
CA THR A 308 16.50 20.40 -17.42
C THR A 308 15.37 20.06 -16.46
N ASN A 309 15.73 19.50 -15.30
CA ASN A 309 14.82 19.29 -14.20
C ASN A 309 14.85 20.53 -13.28
N CYS A 310 13.70 20.89 -12.73
CA CYS A 310 13.54 21.99 -11.79
C CYS A 310 12.73 21.49 -10.60
N ALA A 311 13.33 21.52 -9.41
CA ALA A 311 12.64 21.21 -8.17
C ALA A 311 12.52 22.49 -7.33
N VAL A 312 11.31 22.78 -6.87
CA VAL A 312 11.05 23.88 -5.94
C VAL A 312 10.83 23.28 -4.56
N VAL A 313 11.66 23.68 -3.60
CA VAL A 313 11.60 23.21 -2.22
C VAL A 313 11.17 24.36 -1.34
N GLY A 314 9.99 24.22 -0.74
CA GLY A 314 9.46 25.15 0.25
C GLY A 314 9.99 24.82 1.63
N ILE A 315 10.38 25.83 2.38
CA ILE A 315 10.89 25.67 3.75
C ILE A 315 9.79 26.11 4.71
N PRO A 316 9.06 25.18 5.34
CA PRO A 316 7.97 25.53 6.25
C PRO A 316 8.51 26.26 7.47
N ASP A 317 7.67 27.10 8.07
CA ASP A 317 7.88 27.68 9.40
C ASP A 317 9.17 28.49 9.58
N VAL A 318 9.78 28.94 8.47
CA VAL A 318 10.59 30.15 8.51
C VAL A 318 9.61 31.29 8.65
N GLU A 319 9.11 31.48 9.88
CA GLU A 319 8.67 32.81 10.31
C GLU A 319 9.75 33.74 9.76
N GLN A 320 9.39 34.61 8.81
CA GLN A 320 10.25 35.74 8.48
C GLN A 320 10.60 36.28 9.84
N PHE A 321 11.84 36.12 10.29
CA PHE A 321 12.26 36.59 11.60
C PHE A 321 11.75 38.02 11.66
N THR A 322 10.62 38.21 12.33
CA THR A 322 9.90 39.47 12.37
C THR A 322 10.90 40.32 13.07
N GLU A 323 11.60 41.17 12.32
CA GLU A 323 12.81 41.91 12.70
C GLU A 323 12.83 42.00 14.22
N ALA A 324 13.50 41.06 14.89
CA ALA A 324 13.25 40.81 16.31
C ALA A 324 13.36 42.14 17.01
N ASP A 325 12.24 42.68 17.53
CA ASP A 325 11.93 44.12 17.52
C ASP A 325 13.21 44.91 17.79
N LEU A 326 13.88 45.32 16.70
CA LEU A 326 15.28 45.71 16.80
C LEU A 326 15.38 46.92 17.72
N ALA A 327 14.32 47.72 17.77
CA ALA A 327 14.14 48.82 18.71
C ALA A 327 14.08 48.33 20.17
N GLU A 328 13.33 47.29 20.49
CA GLU A 328 13.27 46.69 21.83
C GLU A 328 14.62 46.12 22.26
N GLN A 329 15.28 45.34 21.38
CA GLN A 329 16.61 44.80 21.66
C GLN A 329 17.67 45.90 21.82
N LEU A 330 17.60 46.96 21.01
CA LEU A 330 18.48 48.12 21.14
C LEU A 330 18.17 48.95 22.40
N ALA A 331 16.92 49.01 22.86
CA ALA A 331 16.54 49.69 24.09
C ALA A 331 17.09 49.00 25.35
N LEU A 332 17.35 47.69 25.28
CA LEU A 332 18.03 46.92 26.33
C LEU A 332 19.55 47.17 26.38
N ARG A 333 20.12 47.81 25.35
CA ARG A 333 21.56 48.12 25.29
C ARG A 333 21.95 49.10 26.41
N GLY A 334 22.94 48.71 27.22
CA GLY A 334 23.43 49.51 28.36
C GLY A 334 22.76 49.19 29.70
N GLN A 335 21.72 48.35 29.72
CA GLN A 335 21.05 47.94 30.96
C GLN A 335 21.71 46.73 31.67
N ARG A 336 22.94 46.36 31.28
CA ARG A 336 23.67 45.18 31.83
C ARG A 336 23.83 45.23 33.35
N ALA A 337 23.99 46.41 33.92
CA ALA A 337 24.11 46.58 35.38
C ALA A 337 22.83 46.22 36.14
N LYS A 338 21.68 46.14 35.45
CA LYS A 338 20.37 45.80 36.03
C LYS A 338 19.94 44.36 35.74
N ALA A 339 20.71 43.61 34.95
CA ALA A 339 20.38 42.23 34.60
C ALA A 339 20.58 41.30 35.81
N LYS A 340 19.63 40.41 36.04
CA LYS A 340 19.71 39.35 37.05
C LYS A 340 20.31 38.09 36.43
N ALA A 341 20.86 37.20 37.26
CA ALA A 341 21.38 35.91 36.80
C ALA A 341 20.33 35.06 36.06
N THR A 342 19.05 35.20 36.43
CA THR A 342 17.90 34.53 35.77
C THR A 342 17.68 35.01 34.35
N ASP A 343 18.10 36.23 34.01
CA ASP A 343 17.93 36.82 32.67
C ASP A 343 18.99 36.31 31.68
N ILE A 344 20.02 35.59 32.18
CA ILE A 344 21.14 35.04 31.41
C ILE A 344 20.96 33.54 31.16
N LEU A 345 20.20 32.85 32.02
CA LEU A 345 19.99 31.42 31.90
C LEU A 345 19.04 31.13 30.72
N PRO A 346 19.38 30.20 29.81
CA PRO A 346 18.51 29.83 28.70
C PRO A 346 17.16 29.37 29.23
N THR A 347 16.09 29.92 28.69
CA THR A 347 14.74 29.43 28.92
C THR A 347 14.39 28.34 27.90
N PRO A 348 13.42 27.45 28.18
CA PRO A 348 12.92 26.50 27.19
C PRO A 348 12.39 27.17 25.91
N GLU A 349 11.95 28.43 26.00
CA GLU A 349 11.55 29.21 24.82
C GLU A 349 12.76 29.66 24.01
N ASP A 350 13.87 30.07 24.66
CA ASP A 350 15.12 30.39 23.98
C ASP A 350 15.66 29.18 23.22
N ASP A 351 15.63 27.98 23.81
CA ASP A 351 16.04 26.74 23.12
C ASP A 351 15.17 26.49 21.88
N ARG A 352 13.86 26.74 21.96
CA ARG A 352 12.94 26.62 20.84
C ARG A 352 13.23 27.66 19.74
N ILE A 353 13.51 28.90 20.14
CA ILE A 353 13.88 29.99 19.23
C ILE A 353 15.22 29.68 18.56
N VAL A 354 16.24 29.25 19.30
CA VAL A 354 17.57 28.89 18.77
C VAL A 354 17.45 27.72 17.81
N GLY A 355 16.67 26.69 18.17
CA GLY A 355 16.39 25.55 17.28
C GLY A 355 15.73 25.98 15.96
N LYS A 356 14.65 26.78 16.04
CA LYS A 356 14.02 27.38 14.86
C LYS A 356 14.99 28.23 14.05
N SER A 357 15.81 29.03 14.74
CA SER A 357 16.75 29.95 14.10
C SER A 357 17.86 29.25 13.36
N PHE A 358 18.36 28.15 13.91
CA PHE A 358 19.37 27.31 13.28
C PHE A 358 18.83 26.65 12.02
N VAL A 359 17.60 26.12 12.06
CA VAL A 359 16.92 25.58 10.87
C VAL A 359 16.74 26.67 9.81
N ALA A 360 16.30 27.85 10.20
CA ALA A 360 16.14 28.98 9.30
C ALA A 360 17.48 29.45 8.69
N LEU A 361 18.57 29.47 9.46
CA LEU A 361 19.91 29.80 8.97
C LEU A 361 20.40 28.78 7.94
N ILE A 362 20.25 27.47 8.21
CA ILE A 362 20.58 26.41 7.26
C ILE A 362 19.76 26.56 5.98
N ALA A 363 18.46 26.84 6.13
CA ALA A 363 17.55 27.11 5.03
C ALA A 363 18.01 28.30 4.16
N PHE A 364 18.38 29.43 4.77
CA PHE A 364 18.93 30.58 4.06
C PHE A 364 20.25 30.26 3.37
N LEU A 365 21.17 29.54 4.03
CA LEU A 365 22.43 29.11 3.44
C LEU A 365 22.21 28.19 2.23
N ALA A 366 21.28 27.23 2.33
CA ALA A 366 20.91 26.35 1.23
C ALA A 366 20.31 27.14 0.05
N ALA A 367 19.42 28.09 0.32
CA ALA A 367 18.84 28.96 -0.69
C ALA A 367 19.90 29.84 -1.38
N ALA A 368 20.78 30.47 -0.60
CA ALA A 368 21.87 31.30 -1.12
C ALA A 368 22.87 30.48 -1.95
N PHE A 369 23.20 29.26 -1.51
CA PHE A 369 24.10 28.36 -2.24
C PHE A 369 23.48 27.88 -3.56
N ALA A 370 22.18 27.57 -3.56
CA ALA A 370 21.47 27.19 -4.78
C ALA A 370 21.47 28.34 -5.82
N CYS A 371 21.27 29.58 -5.38
CA CYS A 371 21.31 30.75 -6.27
C CYS A 371 22.73 31.06 -6.78
N SER A 372 23.76 31.00 -5.93
CA SER A 372 25.12 31.44 -6.30
C SER A 372 25.76 30.60 -7.40
N ARG A 373 25.45 29.29 -7.47
CA ARG A 373 25.95 28.41 -8.55
C ARG A 373 25.28 28.66 -9.90
N SER A 374 24.05 29.16 -9.91
CA SER A 374 23.33 29.48 -11.15
C SER A 374 23.75 30.83 -11.76
N ALA A 375 24.36 31.71 -10.96
CA ALA A 375 24.69 33.09 -11.33
C ALA A 375 26.05 33.27 -12.05
N GLY A 376 26.61 32.22 -12.65
CA GLY A 376 27.84 32.29 -13.46
C GLY A 376 27.80 33.24 -14.67
N SER A 377 26.68 33.95 -14.92
CA SER A 377 26.58 34.98 -15.96
C SER A 377 25.60 36.15 -15.67
N ILE A 378 25.04 36.28 -14.46
CA ILE A 378 24.08 37.36 -14.16
C ILE A 378 24.55 38.14 -12.94
N THR A 379 24.89 39.41 -13.17
CA THR A 379 25.35 40.36 -12.17
C THR A 379 24.35 40.54 -11.03
N SER A 380 24.87 40.60 -9.81
CA SER A 380 24.18 40.45 -8.52
C SER A 380 23.27 41.59 -8.07
N GLU A 381 22.92 42.55 -8.93
CA GLU A 381 22.23 43.79 -8.50
C GLU A 381 20.70 43.72 -8.48
N SER A 382 20.07 42.66 -9.00
CA SER A 382 18.61 42.66 -9.22
C SER A 382 17.76 41.95 -8.16
N PHE A 383 18.34 41.19 -7.21
CA PHE A 383 17.55 40.31 -6.35
C PHE A 383 17.08 40.93 -5.02
N ILE A 384 17.60 42.11 -4.65
CA ILE A 384 17.15 42.85 -3.46
C ILE A 384 16.36 44.10 -3.88
N ARG A 385 15.25 43.93 -4.60
CA ARG A 385 14.22 44.97 -4.66
C ARG A 385 12.86 44.38 -4.28
N ARG A 386 12.38 44.87 -3.13
CA ARG A 386 11.06 44.63 -2.55
C ARG A 386 9.95 44.81 -3.58
N GLY A 387 8.91 44.00 -3.45
CA GLY A 387 7.78 43.87 -4.37
C GLY A 387 7.18 45.19 -4.83
N THR A 388 7.08 45.32 -6.14
CA THR A 388 6.01 46.08 -6.80
C THR A 388 5.32 45.12 -7.78
N PRO A 389 3.98 45.11 -7.87
CA PRO A 389 3.26 44.14 -8.68
C PRO A 389 3.45 44.46 -10.17
N ALA A 390 4.30 43.71 -10.86
CA ALA A 390 4.41 43.77 -12.31
C ALA A 390 3.25 42.98 -12.94
N SER A 391 2.33 43.69 -13.59
CA SER A 391 1.24 43.11 -14.37
C SER A 391 1.80 42.43 -15.63
N TYR A 392 1.90 41.10 -15.63
CA TYR A 392 2.26 40.34 -16.83
C TYR A 392 1.03 40.09 -17.71
N ARG A 393 0.95 40.79 -18.85
CA ARG A 393 0.04 40.43 -19.96
C ARG A 393 0.65 39.29 -20.78
N TYR A 394 0.04 38.11 -20.70
CA TYR A 394 0.34 37.01 -21.62
C TYR A 394 -0.21 37.36 -23.02
N LYS A 395 0.67 37.54 -24.01
CA LYS A 395 0.29 37.50 -25.43
C LYS A 395 0.35 36.05 -25.89
N SER A 396 -0.83 35.48 -26.14
CA SER A 396 -0.99 34.24 -26.90
C SER A 396 -0.75 34.55 -28.38
N THR A 397 0.24 33.88 -28.98
CA THR A 397 0.34 33.74 -30.43
C THR A 397 0.14 32.27 -30.77
N ARG A 398 -0.73 32.07 -31.77
CA ARG A 398 -1.26 30.80 -32.29
C ARG A 398 -0.20 29.92 -32.92
#